data_AF-A0A371F3Z7-F1
#
_entry.id   AF-A0A371F3Z7-F1
#
_cell.length_a   1.000
_cell.length_b   1.000
_cell.length_c   1.000
_cell.angle_alpha   90.00
_cell.angle_beta   90.00
_cell.angle_gamma   90.00
#
_symmetry.space_group_name_H-M   'P 1'
#
loop_
_entity.id
_entity.type
_entity.pdbx_description
1 polymer ?
#
loop_
_entity_poly.entity_id
_entity_poly.type
_entity_poly.pdbx_seq_one_letter_code
_entity_poly.pdbx_strand_id
1 'polypeptide(L)' 'MSWPESKLHSRWDGPFVITNIFPYGIVELKDENTNNTFQVNGHQIKLFHEASTVGEMGSISLMEPAPPNDTP' A
#
# COMPACT_ATOMS: atom_id res chain seq x y z
N MET A 1 -20.25 -18.48 -11.69
CA MET A 1 -19.21 -17.70 -12.41
C MET A 1 -17.87 -18.39 -12.16
N SER A 2 -17.52 -19.37 -12.98
CA SER A 2 -16.25 -20.10 -12.89
C SER A 2 -15.26 -19.48 -13.88
N TRP A 3 -14.09 -19.09 -13.38
CA TRP A 3 -13.02 -18.53 -14.22
C TRP A 3 -12.09 -19.67 -14.68
N PRO A 4 -11.56 -19.62 -15.92
CA PRO A 4 -10.64 -20.64 -16.41
C PRO A 4 -9.26 -20.55 -15.73
N GLU A 5 -8.75 -21.69 -15.27
CA GLU A 5 -7.52 -21.86 -14.46
C GLU A 5 -6.20 -21.64 -15.23
N SER A 6 -6.26 -21.20 -16.50
CA SER A 6 -5.11 -21.18 -17.40
C SER A 6 -4.42 -19.80 -17.55
N LYS A 7 -4.84 -18.78 -16.80
CA LYS A 7 -4.21 -17.45 -16.82
C LYS A 7 -3.90 -16.97 -15.41
N LEU A 8 -2.63 -16.61 -15.15
CA LEU A 8 -2.24 -15.96 -13.90
C LEU A 8 -2.92 -14.59 -13.84
N HIS A 9 -3.93 -14.49 -12.98
CA HIS A 9 -4.58 -13.23 -12.65
C HIS A 9 -4.20 -12.85 -11.24
N SER A 10 -3.66 -11.63 -11.07
CA SER A 10 -3.51 -11.04 -9.74
C SER A 10 -4.89 -10.82 -9.14
N ARG A 11 -5.27 -11.65 -8.17
CA ARG A 11 -6.47 -11.41 -7.34
C ARG A 11 -6.06 -10.66 -6.09
N TRP A 12 -6.83 -9.65 -5.74
CA TRP A 12 -6.71 -8.94 -4.47
C TRP A 12 -7.67 -9.61 -3.49
N ASP A 13 -7.14 -10.14 -2.38
CA ASP A 13 -7.90 -10.97 -1.45
C ASP A 13 -8.68 -10.13 -0.41
N GLY A 14 -8.25 -8.89 -0.15
CA GLY A 14 -8.94 -7.97 0.74
C GLY A 14 -8.05 -6.85 1.27
N PRO A 15 -8.57 -6.00 2.17
CA PRO A 15 -7.76 -5.08 2.95
C PRO A 15 -6.91 -5.84 3.97
N PHE A 16 -5.64 -5.44 4.11
CA PHE A 16 -4.70 -5.99 5.07
C PHE A 16 -4.04 -4.86 5.85
N VAL A 17 -3.61 -5.15 7.09
CA VAL A 17 -2.87 -4.19 7.91
C VAL A 17 -1.37 -4.40 7.69
N ILE A 18 -0.64 -3.32 7.39
CA ILE A 18 0.82 -3.36 7.31
C ILE A 18 1.39 -3.31 8.72
N THR A 19 2.13 -4.34 9.12
CA THR A 19 2.78 -4.40 10.44
C THR A 19 4.23 -3.96 10.40
N ASN A 20 4.93 -4.22 9.29
CA ASN A 20 6.33 -3.87 9.15
C ASN A 20 6.73 -3.62 7.69
N ILE A 21 7.71 -2.75 7.47
CA ILE A 21 8.30 -2.48 6.15
C ILE A 21 9.79 -2.75 6.25
N PHE A 22 10.26 -3.71 5.47
CA PHE A 22 11.65 -4.09 5.40
C PHE A 22 12.38 -3.32 4.27
N PRO A 23 13.72 -3.19 4.36
CA PRO A 23 14.51 -2.69 3.25
C PRO A 23 14.27 -3.55 2.00
N TYR A 24 14.51 -2.96 0.82
CA TYR A 24 14.28 -3.58 -0.49
C TYR A 24 12.81 -3.80 -0.87
N GLY A 25 11.89 -3.16 -0.13
CA GLY A 25 10.48 -3.11 -0.49
C GLY A 25 9.72 -4.39 -0.15
N ILE A 26 10.17 -5.18 0.82
CA ILE A 26 9.36 -6.26 1.40
C ILE A 26 8.47 -5.66 2.49
N VAL A 27 7.20 -6.05 2.52
CA VAL A 27 6.23 -5.54 3.49
C VAL A 27 5.56 -6.73 4.15
N GLU A 28 5.43 -6.67 5.47
CA GLU A 28 4.66 -7.62 6.25
C GLU A 28 3.22 -7.15 6.34
N LEU A 29 2.31 -8.02 5.92
CA LEU A 29 0.88 -7.85 5.99
C LEU A 29 0.32 -8.78 7.06
N LYS A 30 -0.67 -8.27 7.79
CA LYS A 30 -1.45 -9.00 8.77
C LYS A 30 -2.92 -8.98 8.38
N ASP A 31 -3.52 -10.16 8.36
CA ASP A 31 -4.95 -10.33 8.27
C ASP A 31 -5.57 -10.21 9.66
N GLU A 32 -6.47 -9.24 9.85
CA GLU A 32 -7.09 -9.00 11.17
C GLU A 32 -8.09 -10.09 11.56
N ASN A 33 -8.68 -10.77 10.57
CA ASN A 33 -9.76 -11.71 10.79
C ASN A 33 -9.23 -13.08 11.23
N THR A 34 -8.09 -13.48 10.66
CA THR A 34 -7.41 -14.76 10.89
C THR A 34 -6.15 -14.60 11.74
N ASN A 35 -5.73 -13.36 12.02
CA ASN A 35 -4.50 -13.00 12.72
C ASN A 35 -3.22 -13.57 12.06
N ASN A 36 -3.31 -13.96 10.78
CA ASN A 36 -2.18 -14.48 10.02
C ASN A 36 -1.29 -13.36 9.50
N THR A 37 0.02 -13.58 9.50
CA THR A 37 1.01 -12.66 8.93
C THR A 37 1.72 -13.28 7.74
N PHE A 38 1.99 -12.47 6.72
CA PHE A 38 2.71 -12.89 5.52
C PHE A 38 3.49 -11.73 4.91
N GLN A 39 4.58 -12.06 4.22
CA GLN A 39 5.44 -11.06 3.58
C GLN A 39 5.15 -11.00 2.08
N VAL A 40 4.99 -9.79 1.57
CA VAL A 40 4.80 -9.53 0.14
C VAL A 40 5.82 -8.53 -0.38
N ASN A 41 6.01 -8.52 -1.68
CA ASN A 41 6.75 -7.45 -2.32
C ASN A 41 5.86 -6.20 -2.37
N GLY A 42 6.43 -5.02 -2.13
CA GLY A 42 5.72 -3.74 -2.13
C GLY A 42 5.02 -3.44 -3.44
N HIS A 43 5.55 -3.95 -4.56
CA HIS A 43 4.90 -3.88 -5.88
C HIS A 43 3.56 -4.64 -5.96
N GLN A 44 3.32 -5.57 -5.04
CA GLN A 44 2.10 -6.36 -4.96
C GLN A 44 1.11 -5.80 -3.93
N ILE A 45 1.34 -4.58 -3.44
CA ILE A 45 0.44 -3.91 -2.51
C ILE A 45 -0.22 -2.73 -3.21
N LYS A 46 -1.52 -2.55 -2.95
CA LYS A 46 -2.26 -1.38 -3.38
C LYS A 46 -2.93 -0.77 -2.16
N LEU A 47 -2.85 0.56 -2.03
CA LEU A 47 -3.51 1.27 -0.94
C LEU A 47 -5.02 1.04 -1.05
N PHE A 48 -5.61 0.55 0.05
CA PHE A 48 -7.06 0.44 0.15
C PHE A 48 -7.61 1.82 0.53
N HIS A 49 -8.32 2.45 -0.40
CA HIS A 49 -9.12 3.63 -0.09
C HIS A 49 -10.47 3.15 0.41
N GLU A 50 -10.65 3.13 1.73
CA GLU A 50 -12.00 3.15 2.26
C GLU A 50 -12.61 4.45 1.76
N ALA A 51 -13.72 4.35 1.02
CA ALA A 51 -14.43 5.52 0.52
C ALA A 51 -15.00 6.27 1.72
N SER A 52 -14.14 7.05 2.38
CA SER A 52 -14.54 8.01 3.38
C SER A 52 -15.51 8.95 2.67
N THR A 53 -16.70 9.00 3.21
CA THR A 53 -17.76 9.94 2.88
C THR A 53 -17.18 11.27 2.43
N VAL A 54 -17.56 11.72 1.23
CA VAL A 54 -17.42 13.10 0.70
C VAL A 54 -17.01 14.09 1.78
N GLY A 55 -15.76 14.55 1.79
CA GLY A 55 -15.35 15.52 2.80
C GLY A 55 -13.91 15.98 2.79
N GLU A 56 -12.92 15.07 2.91
CA GLU A 56 -11.55 15.53 3.18
C GLU A 56 -10.51 14.72 2.42
N MET A 57 -10.15 15.27 1.27
CA MET A 57 -8.99 14.90 0.47
C MET A 57 -7.72 15.32 1.23
N GLY A 58 -7.26 14.47 2.16
CA GLY A 58 -5.95 14.59 2.80
C GLY A 58 -4.84 14.28 1.80
N SER A 59 -4.60 15.18 0.84
CA SER A 59 -3.42 15.15 -0.02
C SER A 59 -2.22 15.61 0.81
N ILE A 60 -1.33 14.70 1.20
CA ILE A 60 -0.01 15.09 1.70
C ILE A 60 0.78 15.71 0.55
N SER A 61 0.79 17.05 0.47
CA SER A 61 1.66 17.77 -0.47
C SER A 61 3.10 17.67 0.03
N LEU A 62 3.94 16.95 -0.74
CA LEU A 62 5.37 16.86 -0.51
C LEU A 62 5.98 18.21 -0.91
N MET A 63 6.13 19.11 0.06
CA MET A 63 6.77 20.40 -0.14
C MET A 63 8.26 20.21 -0.43
N GLU A 64 8.70 20.71 -1.58
CA GLU A 64 10.10 20.71 -2.01
C GLU A 64 10.92 21.61 -1.08
N PRO A 65 12.03 21.14 -0.48
CA PRO A 65 12.86 21.97 0.38
C PRO A 65 13.52 23.08 -0.46
N ALA A 66 13.47 24.31 0.06
CA ALA A 66 14.06 25.47 -0.61
C ALA A 66 15.56 25.25 -0.88
N PRO A 67 16.07 25.61 -2.08
CA PRO A 67 17.49 25.51 -2.36
C PRO A 67 18.29 26.40 -1.38
N PRO A 68 19.48 25.95 -0.94
CA PRO A 68 20.30 26.74 -0.02
C PRO A 68 20.66 28.07 -0.67
N ASN A 69 20.45 29.16 0.08
CA ASN A 69 20.79 30.51 -0.36
C ASN A 69 22.31 30.66 -0.38
N ASP A 70 22.94 30.33 -1.51
CA ASP A 70 24.35 30.62 -1.77
C ASP A 70 24.58 32.13 -1.68
N THR A 71 25.37 32.54 -0.69
CA THR A 71 25.73 33.93 -0.41
C THR A 71 27.19 34.13 -0.79
N PRO A 72 27.51 35.13 -1.63
CA PRO A 72 28.72 35.93 -1.49
C PRO A 72 28.43 37.31 -0.86
#